data_AF-A0AB40A8E0-F1
#
_entry.id   AF-A0AB40A8E0-F1
#
_cell.length_a   1.000
_cell.length_b   1.000
_cell.length_c   1.000
_cell.angle_alpha   90.00
_cell.angle_beta   90.00
_cell.angle_gamma   90.00
#
_symmetry.space_group_name_H-M   'P 1'
#
loop_
_entity.id
_entity.type
_entity.pdbx_description
1 polymer ?
#
loop_
_entity_poly.entity_id
_entity_poly.type
_entity_poly.pdbx_seq_one_letter_code
_entity_poly.pdbx_strand_id
1 'polypeptide(L)' 'MVPPTTGPTHHLGKSEIEYYAMLAKTEVQHYSGTNIELGTACGKYFRVCTLSITDPGDSDIIRSLESA' A
#
# COMPACT_ATOMS: atom_id res chain seq x y z
N MET A 1 2.32 14.58 -26.26
CA MET A 1 1.90 14.97 -24.90
C MET A 1 1.15 13.78 -24.30
N VAL A 2 1.83 12.95 -23.50
CA VAL A 2 1.29 11.75 -22.84
C VAL A 2 1.51 11.94 -21.34
N PRO A 3 0.46 11.98 -20.49
CA PRO A 3 0.62 11.79 -19.06
C PRO A 3 0.33 10.33 -18.68
N PRO A 4 0.58 9.92 -17.43
CA PRO A 4 1.87 9.67 -16.80
C PRO A 4 2.22 8.17 -16.88
N THR A 5 3.45 7.83 -16.51
CA THR A 5 4.00 6.47 -16.40
C THR A 5 3.32 5.67 -15.29
N THR A 6 2.10 5.17 -15.53
CA THR A 6 1.54 4.03 -14.77
C THR A 6 1.79 2.78 -15.61
N GLY A 7 3.04 2.30 -15.61
CA GLY A 7 3.31 0.94 -16.06
C GLY A 7 2.48 -0.02 -15.20
N PRO A 8 2.02 -1.16 -15.76
CA PRO A 8 1.21 -2.09 -15.01
C PRO A 8 2.02 -2.60 -13.81
N THR A 9 1.75 -2.08 -12.61
CA THR A 9 2.03 -2.81 -11.38
C THR A 9 1.41 -4.18 -11.59
N HIS A 10 2.25 -5.20 -11.70
CA HIS A 10 1.91 -6.56 -12.10
C HIS A 10 0.55 -6.94 -11.51
N HIS A 11 -0.50 -6.93 -12.34
CA HIS A 11 -1.89 -7.01 -11.91
C HIS A 11 -2.11 -8.26 -11.03
N LEU A 12 -1.38 -9.33 -11.37
CA LEU A 12 -1.35 -10.57 -10.62
C LEU A 12 -0.94 -10.39 -9.16
N GLY A 13 0.18 -9.68 -8.90
CA GLY A 13 0.68 -9.53 -7.53
C GLY A 13 -0.23 -8.67 -6.65
N LYS A 14 -0.88 -7.66 -7.23
CA LYS A 14 -1.90 -6.87 -6.52
C LYS A 14 -3.12 -7.74 -6.17
N SER A 15 -3.66 -8.48 -7.14
CA SER A 15 -4.82 -9.34 -6.93
C SER A 15 -4.55 -10.48 -5.96
N GLU A 16 -3.35 -11.06 -5.96
CA GLU A 16 -2.94 -12.08 -4.98
C GLU A 16 -2.94 -11.52 -3.56
N ILE A 17 -2.38 -10.33 -3.35
CA ILE A 17 -2.33 -9.70 -2.03
C ILE A 17 -3.75 -9.34 -1.55
N GLU A 18 -4.58 -8.76 -2.41
CA GLU A 18 -5.98 -8.44 -2.08
C GLU A 18 -6.76 -9.71 -1.72
N TYR A 19 -6.53 -10.81 -2.44
CA TYR A 19 -7.14 -12.10 -2.14
C TYR A 19 -6.74 -12.62 -0.76
N TYR A 20 -5.45 -12.60 -0.41
CA TYR A 20 -5.00 -13.02 0.91
C TYR A 20 -5.50 -12.10 2.03
N ALA A 21 -5.55 -10.79 1.80
CA ALA A 21 -6.09 -9.84 2.76
C ALA A 21 -7.59 -10.05 3.02
N MET A 22 -8.37 -10.32 1.97
CA MET A 22 -9.79 -10.66 2.07
C MET A 22 -10.02 -11.93 2.90
N LEU A 23 -9.24 -13.00 2.65
CA LEU A 23 -9.32 -14.23 3.45
C LEU A 23 -8.92 -14.00 4.92
N ALA A 24 -7.91 -13.16 5.16
CA ALA A 24 -7.46 -12.77 6.49
C ALA A 24 -8.37 -11.74 7.19
N LYS A 25 -9.44 -11.27 6.51
CA LYS A 25 -10.30 -10.17 6.97
C LYS A 25 -9.50 -8.92 7.35
N THR A 26 -8.43 -8.66 6.63
CA THR A 26 -7.58 -7.47 6.80
C THR A 26 -8.05 -6.39 5.84
N GLU A 27 -8.09 -5.15 6.32
CA GLU A 27 -8.45 -4.02 5.48
C GLU A 27 -7.32 -3.69 4.50
N VAL A 28 -7.68 -3.33 3.27
CA VAL A 28 -6.74 -2.96 2.21
C VAL A 28 -6.97 -1.50 1.84
N GLN A 29 -5.98 -0.66 2.15
CA GLN A 29 -6.00 0.75 1.76
C GLN A 29 -5.15 0.98 0.51
N HIS A 30 -5.75 1.57 -0.52
CA HIS A 30 -5.03 1.94 -1.74
C HIS A 30 -4.32 3.29 -1.56
N TYR A 31 -3.00 3.24 -1.55
CA TYR A 31 -2.18 4.44 -1.56
C TYR A 31 -2.25 5.14 -2.92
N SER A 32 -2.57 6.44 -2.92
CA SER A 32 -2.71 7.24 -4.15
C SER A 32 -1.37 7.74 -4.72
N GLY A 33 -0.26 7.57 -4.00
CA GLY A 33 1.07 8.02 -4.42
C GLY A 33 1.89 6.93 -5.12
N THR A 34 3.15 7.25 -5.41
CA THR A 34 4.11 6.36 -6.06
C THR A 34 4.83 5.43 -5.06
N ASN A 35 5.38 4.31 -5.55
CA ASN A 35 6.17 3.39 -4.73
C ASN A 35 7.51 3.98 -4.20
N ILE A 36 7.96 5.09 -4.79
CA ILE A 36 9.13 5.85 -4.31
C ILE A 36 8.73 6.67 -3.08
N GLU A 37 7.61 7.38 -3.16
CA GLU A 37 7.07 8.18 -2.05
C GLU A 37 6.71 7.29 -0.87
N LEU A 38 6.10 6.13 -1.12
CA LEU A 38 5.79 5.16 -0.07
C LEU A 38 7.05 4.64 0.61
N GLY A 39 8.09 4.27 -0.15
CA GLY A 39 9.37 3.85 0.41
C GLY A 39 10.03 4.96 1.25
N THR A 40 9.99 6.20 0.75
CA THR A 40 10.51 7.38 1.45
C THR A 40 9.75 7.66 2.75
N ALA A 41 8.42 7.54 2.75
CA ALA A 41 7.58 7.68 3.93
C ALA A 41 7.90 6.62 5.01
N CYS A 42 8.28 5.42 4.59
CA CYS A 42 8.77 4.37 5.49
C CYS A 42 10.26 4.51 5.88
N GLY A 43 10.95 5.60 5.48
CA GLY A 43 12.37 5.81 5.75
C GLY A 43 13.31 4.86 4.99
N LYS A 44 12.89 4.34 3.85
CA LYS A 44 13.67 3.41 3.01
C LYS A 44 14.24 4.13 1.78
N TYR A 45 15.46 3.77 1.40
CA TYR A 45 16.13 4.26 0.18
C TYR A 45 15.83 3.42 -1.07
N PHE A 46 14.85 2.53 -0.99
CA PHE A 46 14.41 1.67 -2.09
C PHE A 46 12.89 1.75 -2.26
N ARG A 47 12.40 1.35 -3.44
CA ARG A 47 10.98 1.39 -3.80
C ARG A 47 10.18 0.34 -3.03
N VAL A 48 9.02 0.73 -2.50
CA VAL A 48 8.09 -0.16 -1.77
C VAL A 48 6.74 -0.19 -2.47
N CYS A 49 6.31 -1.36 -2.93
CA CYS A 49 5.04 -1.52 -3.65
C CYS A 49 3.84 -1.79 -2.72
N THR A 50 4.07 -2.49 -1.61
CA THR A 50 3.05 -2.86 -0.62
C THR A 50 3.70 -2.89 0.76
N LEU A 51 2.96 -2.51 1.81
CA LEU A 51 3.36 -2.67 3.20
C LEU A 51 2.24 -3.35 3.99
N SER A 52 2.60 -4.11 5.02
CA SER A 52 1.66 -4.66 6.00
C SER A 52 2.00 -4.10 7.38
N ILE A 53 0.96 -3.79 8.14
CA ILE A 53 1.09 -3.34 9.53
C ILE A 53 0.86 -4.55 10.43
N THR A 54 1.91 -5.05 11.08
CA THR A 54 1.80 -6.15 12.06
C THR A 54 1.54 -5.62 13.47
N ASP A 55 2.07 -4.45 13.79
CA ASP A 55 1.89 -3.74 15.05
C ASP A 55 1.87 -2.23 14.77
N PRO A 56 0.80 -1.50 15.12
CA PRO A 56 0.72 -0.06 14.91
C PRO A 56 1.60 0.74 15.88
N GLY A 57 1.98 0.19 17.03
CA GLY A 57 2.62 0.95 18.11
C GLY A 57 1.78 2.17 18.51
N ASP A 58 2.43 3.34 18.58
CA ASP A 58 1.79 4.64 18.89
C ASP A 58 1.21 5.35 17.65
N SER A 59 1.20 4.68 16.49
CA SER A 59 0.77 5.31 15.22
C SER A 59 -0.76 5.33 15.09
N ASP A 60 -1.33 6.44 14.66
CA ASP A 60 -2.77 6.57 14.35
C ASP A 60 -3.18 5.96 12.99
N ILE A 61 -2.32 5.14 12.39
CA ILE A 61 -2.50 4.60 11.04
C ILE A 61 -3.76 3.74 10.89
N ILE A 62 -4.12 2.98 11.93
CA ILE A 62 -5.33 2.13 11.92
C ILE A 62 -6.59 2.98 12.15
N ARG A 63 -6.52 4.06 12.92
CA ARG A 63 -7.68 4.92 13.19
C ARG A 63 -8.15 5.68 11.95
N SER A 64 -7.22 5.99 11.05
CA SER A 64 -7.51 6.66 9.78
C SER A 64 -8.33 5.81 8.82
N LEU A 65 -8.41 4.50 9.06
CA LEU A 65 -9.16 3.53 8.26
C LEU A 65 -10.66 3.53 8.59
N GLU A 66 -11.03 3.80 9.85
CA GLU A 66 -12.43 3.79 10.32
C GLU A 66 -13.22 5.04 9.89
N SER A 67 -12.56 6.03 9.26
CA SER A 67 -13.17 7.31 8.87
C SER A 67 -13.56 7.39 7.39
N ALA A 68 -13.50 6.27 6.64
CA ALA A 68 -13.82 6.19 5.22
C ALA A 68 -15.09 5.37 4.94
#